data_AF-A0A2X1KC34-F1
#
_entry.id   AF-A0A2X1KC34-F1
#
_cell.length_a   1.000
_cell.length_b   1.000
_cell.length_c   1.000
_cell.angle_alpha   90.00
_cell.angle_beta   90.00
_cell.angle_gamma   90.00
#
_symmetry.space_group_name_H-M   'P 1'
#
loop_
_entity.id
_entity.type
_entity.pdbx_description
1 polymer ?
#
loop_
_entity_poly.entity_id
_entity_poly.type
_entity_poly.pdbx_seq_one_letter_code
_entity_poly.pdbx_strand_id
1 'polypeptide(L)'
;MKRRDTIVRYTAPERINHWITAFCFILAAVSGLGFLFPSFNWLMQIMGTPQLARILHPFVGVVMFASFIIMFFPLLASQPNQSG
;
A
#
# COMPACT_ATOMS: atom_id res chain seq x y z
N MET A 1 -22.50 -28.33 -19.49
CA MET A 1 -22.11 -27.47 -18.35
C MET A 1 -21.22 -26.36 -18.88
N LYS A 2 -21.75 -25.13 -19.01
CA LYS A 2 -20.97 -23.97 -19.48
C LYS A 2 -19.97 -23.66 -18.36
N ARG A 3 -18.68 -23.97 -18.56
CA ARG A 3 -17.64 -23.51 -17.64
C ARG A 3 -17.74 -22.00 -17.66
N ARG A 4 -18.05 -21.41 -16.51
CA ARG A 4 -18.01 -19.96 -16.37
C ARG A 4 -16.53 -19.64 -16.52
N ASP A 5 -16.12 -19.16 -17.70
CA ASP A 5 -14.80 -18.61 -17.88
C ASP A 5 -14.65 -17.55 -16.81
N THR A 6 -13.73 -17.78 -15.88
CA THR A 6 -13.50 -16.89 -14.75
C THR A 6 -12.92 -15.62 -15.34
N ILE A 7 -13.79 -14.67 -15.69
CA ILE A 7 -13.40 -13.37 -16.23
C ILE A 7 -12.41 -12.75 -15.24
N VAL A 8 -11.18 -12.54 -15.68
CA VAL A 8 -10.08 -12.04 -14.84
C VAL A 8 -10.29 -10.55 -14.59
N ARG A 9 -11.16 -10.22 -13.62
CA ARG A 9 -11.57 -8.84 -13.33
C ARG A 9 -10.45 -7.95 -12.77
N TYR A 10 -9.38 -8.56 -12.25
CA TYR A 10 -8.19 -7.85 -11.75
C TYR A 10 -6.94 -8.52 -12.30
N THR A 11 -6.09 -7.74 -12.96
CA THR A 11 -4.82 -8.24 -13.48
C THR A 11 -3.88 -8.56 -12.31
N ALA A 12 -3.03 -9.60 -12.47
CA ALA A 12 -2.00 -9.95 -11.47
C ALA A 12 -1.16 -8.73 -11.01
N PRO A 13 -0.71 -7.81 -11.88
CA PRO A 13 0.03 -6.62 -11.46
C PRO A 13 -0.78 -5.62 -10.61
N GLU A 14 -2.07 -5.43 -10.88
CA GLU A 14 -2.93 -4.56 -10.05
C GLU A 14 -3.02 -5.08 -8.60
N ARG A 15 -3.15 -6.40 -8.43
CA ARG A 15 -3.20 -7.01 -7.10
C ARG A 15 -1.90 -6.80 -6.34
N ILE A 16 -0.76 -7.01 -6.99
CA ILE A 16 0.57 -6.84 -6.37
C ILE A 16 0.75 -5.39 -5.91
N ASN A 17 0.43 -4.41 -6.77
CA ASN A 17 0.56 -3.00 -6.42
C ASN A 17 -0.40 -2.60 -5.28
N HIS A 18 -1.62 -3.16 -5.24
CA HIS A 18 -2.56 -2.96 -4.15
C HIS A 18 -2.02 -3.49 -2.81
N TRP A 19 -1.48 -4.71 -2.80
CA TRP A 19 -0.89 -5.30 -1.58
C TRP A 19 0.32 -4.52 -1.07
N ILE A 20 1.18 -4.04 -1.97
CA ILE A 20 2.33 -3.17 -1.62
C ILE A 20 1.83 -1.86 -0.99
N THR A 21 0.87 -1.20 -1.64
CA THR A 21 0.30 0.07 -1.14
C THR A 21 -0.39 -0.13 0.20
N ALA A 22 -1.17 -1.19 0.38
CA ALA A 22 -1.86 -1.51 1.63
C ALA A 22 -0.86 -1.75 2.77
N PHE A 23 0.24 -2.45 2.50
CA PHE A 23 1.28 -2.69 3.50
C PHE A 23 2.00 -1.38 3.90
N CYS A 24 2.38 -0.55 2.91
CA CYS A 24 2.94 0.78 3.18
C CYS A 24 1.97 1.67 3.97
N PHE A 25 0.68 1.61 3.66
CA PHE A 25 -0.35 2.37 4.38
C PHE A 25 -0.45 1.98 5.85
N ILE A 26 -0.44 0.67 6.15
CA ILE A 26 -0.47 0.19 7.54
C ILE A 26 0.76 0.68 8.31
N LEU A 27 1.96 0.58 7.72
CA LEU A 27 3.19 1.07 8.36
C LEU A 27 3.17 2.58 8.59
N ALA A 28 2.71 3.36 7.60
CA ALA A 28 2.56 4.81 7.72
C ALA A 28 1.52 5.20 8.79
N ALA A 29 0.38 4.51 8.82
CA ALA A 29 -0.69 4.77 9.78
C ALA A 29 -0.27 4.44 11.21
N VAL A 30 0.40 3.30 11.42
CA VAL A 30 0.91 2.88 12.73
C VAL A 30 1.97 3.86 13.26
N SER A 31 2.91 4.26 12.41
CA SER A 31 3.94 5.24 12.79
C SER A 31 3.36 6.65 13.02
N GLY A 32 2.42 7.10 12.18
CA GLY A 32 1.72 8.38 12.34
C GLY A 32 0.85 8.44 13.59
N LEU A 33 0.13 7.36 13.91
CA LEU A 33 -0.70 7.26 15.12
C LEU A 33 0.16 7.29 16.39
N GLY A 34 1.33 6.64 16.36
CA GLY A 34 2.32 6.70 17.44
C GLY A 34 2.86 8.11 17.70
N PHE A 35 2.96 8.96 16.68
CA PHE A 35 3.39 10.36 16.84
C PHE A 35 2.31 11.27 17.41
N LEU A 36 1.04 11.05 17.08
CA LEU A 36 -0.08 11.89 17.52
C LEU A 36 -0.48 11.62 18.97
N PHE A 37 -0.32 10.38 19.44
CA PHE A 37 -0.75 9.96 20.78
C PHE A 37 0.44 9.46 21.61
N PRO A 38 0.84 10.17 22.67
CA PRO A 38 1.90 9.74 23.59
C PRO A 38 1.64 8.36 24.22
N SER A 39 0.37 7.98 24.42
CA SER A 39 -0.03 6.65 24.93
C SER A 39 0.26 5.52 23.94
N PHE A 40 0.38 5.81 22.64
CA PHE A 40 0.68 4.86 21.57
C PHE A 40 2.16 4.83 21.18
N ASN A 41 3.04 5.43 21.98
CA ASN A 41 4.49 5.45 21.74
C ASN A 41 5.10 4.02 21.62
N TRP A 42 4.47 3.03 22.25
CA TRP A 42 4.86 1.62 22.12
C TRP A 42 4.74 1.08 20.68
N LEU A 43 3.85 1.61 19.83
CA LEU A 43 3.75 1.19 18.43
C LEU A 43 4.99 1.58 17.62
N MET A 44 5.72 2.62 18.04
CA MET A 44 6.99 2.99 17.40
C MET A 44 8.12 2.01 17.74
N GLN A 45 8.00 1.22 18.81
CA GLN A 45 8.95 0.13 19.13
C GLN A 45 8.82 -1.04 18.14
N ILE A 46 7.67 -1.23 17.50
CA ILE A 46 7.48 -2.25 16.45
C ILE A 46 8.38 -1.96 15.24
N MET A 47 8.69 -0.68 15.00
CA MET A 47 9.64 -0.23 13.97
C MET A 47 11.10 -0.20 14.49
N GLY A 48 11.37 -0.76 15.67
CA GLY A 48 12.70 -0.80 16.30
C GLY A 48 12.88 0.27 17.37
N THR A 49 13.15 1.52 16.96
CA THR A 49 13.32 2.65 17.89
C THR A 49 12.45 3.85 17.50
N PRO A 50 11.95 4.65 18.47
CA PRO A 50 11.19 5.86 18.18
C PRO A 50 11.93 6.86 17.29
N GLN A 51 13.27 6.92 17.41
CA GLN A 51 14.14 7.75 16.59
C GLN A 51 14.15 7.27 15.13
N LEU A 52 14.27 5.96 14.91
CA LEU A 52 14.24 5.38 13.57
C LEU A 52 12.86 5.55 12.92
N ALA A 53 11.78 5.37 13.69
CA ALA A 53 10.42 5.60 13.21
C ALA A 53 10.24 7.04 12.68
N ARG A 54 10.84 8.06 13.31
CA ARG A 54 10.76 9.46 12.85
C ARG A 54 11.46 9.69 11.51
N ILE A 55 12.60 9.02 11.31
CA ILE A 55 13.36 9.12 10.06
C ILE A 55 12.63 8.35 8.96
N LEU A 56 12.15 7.14 9.25
CA LEU A 56 11.54 6.27 8.26
C LEU A 56 10.14 6.74 7.82
N HIS A 57 9.36 7.33 8.73
CA HIS A 57 7.99 7.78 8.46
C HIS A 57 7.84 8.68 7.21
N PRO A 58 8.62 9.75 7.02
CA PRO A 58 8.54 10.56 5.79
C PRO A 58 8.92 9.77 4.54
N PHE A 59 9.87 8.83 4.59
CA PHE A 59 10.17 7.96 3.44
C PHE A 59 8.99 7.05 3.11
N VAL A 60 8.36 6.43 4.12
CA VAL A 60 7.16 5.60 3.94
C VAL A 60 6.01 6.45 3.38
N GLY A 61 5.85 7.69 3.84
CA GLY A 61 4.88 8.64 3.32
C GLY A 61 5.11 8.99 1.83
N VAL A 62 6.35 9.23 1.43
CA VAL A 62 6.71 9.48 0.02
C VAL A 62 6.46 8.24 -0.84
N VAL A 63 6.83 7.05 -0.36
CA VAL A 63 6.56 5.78 -1.05
C VAL A 63 5.06 5.55 -1.18
N MET A 64 4.28 5.86 -0.15
CA MET A 64 2.81 5.77 -0.17
C MET A 64 2.23 6.72 -1.21
N PHE A 65 2.65 7.99 -1.22
CA PHE A 65 2.20 8.98 -2.20
C PHE A 65 2.52 8.56 -3.65
N ALA A 66 3.75 8.08 -3.90
CA ALA A 66 4.15 7.53 -5.19
C ALA A 66 3.32 6.30 -5.58
N SER A 67 3.06 5.40 -4.63
CA SER A 67 2.26 4.18 -4.86
C SER A 67 0.80 4.51 -5.19
N PHE A 68 0.22 5.54 -4.57
CA PHE A 68 -1.11 6.05 -4.93
C PHE A 68 -1.15 6.59 -6.37
N ILE A 69 -0.13 7.36 -6.80
CA ILE A 69 -0.02 7.82 -8.19
C ILE A 69 0.08 6.62 -9.14
N ILE A 70 0.92 5.63 -8.81
CA ILE A 70 1.11 4.42 -9.61
C ILE A 70 -0.13 3.52 -9.58
N MET A 71 -1.01 3.58 -8.58
CA MET A 71 -2.30 2.89 -8.60
C MET A 71 -3.34 3.63 -9.45
N PHE A 72 -3.24 4.96 -9.52
CA PHE A 72 -4.15 5.81 -10.31
C PHE A 72 -3.86 5.76 -11.82
N PHE A 73 -2.61 5.56 -12.24
CA PHE A 73 -2.23 5.53 -13.66
C PHE A 73 -2.67 4.26 -14.44
N PRO A 74 -2.64 3.04 -13.88
CA PRO A 74 -3.18 1.83 -14.51
C PRO A 74 -4.68 1.90 -14.77
N LEU A 75 -5.42 2.70 -14.00
CA LEU A 75 -6.82 3.02 -14.28
C LEU A 75 -7.00 3.73 -15.63
N LEU A 76 -5.99 4.48 -16.09
CA LEU A 76 -6.01 5.25 -17.35
C LEU A 76 -5.28 4.55 -18.50
N ALA A 77 -4.25 3.75 -18.22
CA ALA A 77 -3.30 3.31 -19.25
C ALA A 77 -3.38 1.84 -19.68
N SER A 78 -4.04 0.90 -18.97
CA SER A 78 -4.04 -0.49 -19.45
C SER A 78 -5.15 -1.37 -18.89
N GLN A 79 -6.14 -1.65 -19.74
CA GLN A 79 -6.69 -3.00 -19.85
C GLN A 79 -6.75 -3.46 -21.34
N PRO A 80 -5.66 -3.49 -22.12
CA PRO A 80 -5.63 -4.25 -23.37
C PRO A 80 -5.21 -5.71 -23.09
N ASN A 81 -5.85 -6.39 -22.16
CA ASN A 81 -5.84 -7.86 -22.13
C ASN A 81 -6.95 -8.42 -21.21
N GLN A 82 -8.17 -8.46 -21.73
CA GLN A 82 -9.24 -9.33 -21.25
C GLN A 82 -9.58 -10.34 -22.37
N SER A 83 -8.59 -10.81 -23.13
CA SER A 83 -8.81 -11.82 -24.17
C SER A 83 -8.64 -13.22 -23.59
N GLY A 84 -9.80 -13.85 -23.37
CA GLY A 84 -10.01 -15.24 -23.00
C GLY A 84 -11.50 -15.47 -22.85
#